data_AF-A0AAV5HFW3-F1
#
_entry.id   AF-A0AAV5HFW3-F1
#
_cell.length_a   1.000
_cell.length_b   1.000
_cell.length_c   1.000
_cell.angle_alpha   90.00
_cell.angle_beta   90.00
_cell.angle_gamma   90.00
#
_symmetry.space_group_name_H-M   'P 1'
#
loop_
_entity.id
_entity.type
_entity.pdbx_description
1 polymer ?
#
loop_
_entity_poly.entity_id
_entity_poly.type
_entity_poly.pdbx_seq_one_letter_code
_entity_poly.pdbx_strand_id
1 'polypeptide(L)'
;MNTDTFQYRLMELTALSGEFPADLLWRLGMGGSYGEKMITRLKDERLLKTHYRDKLRGYRLSSVGKKALLAENPERFSFYLTGSSDTNQPRSEPPRRLRLHQTARTYQLLTAAGIEIFRDRKPNLFQAGEPASMQVLPCPVYYHSREIKELGMETVKVNNSRTMGILLSNSTVYVIYYTGDCAMKWSYNTEIKLKAILQHHLNQGVLSRHYRTDTQIHAIMVGTDMYTATVLMRSTGGYHKCCFALDTSYDYFHFVPDTPAGEALLKLLAAPQLLAKLDGLLGSDLQPPDREAFPFEHDAVQEQGIPVLFAYDFDMLEICRFITALRMHQLTGQILCFDFQKAAILEYAGDAVSVSTIDLEKFKRRFFN
;
A
#
# COMPACT_ATOMS: atom_id res chain seq x y z
N MET A 1 -29.09 -1.13 7.41
CA MET A 1 -28.40 -0.94 8.71
C MET A 1 -28.09 0.55 8.81
N ASN A 2 -27.68 1.13 9.95
CA ASN A 2 -27.13 2.51 9.89
C ASN A 2 -25.70 2.40 9.34
N THR A 3 -25.53 2.84 8.09
CA THR A 3 -24.30 2.68 7.29
C THR A 3 -23.13 3.54 7.79
N ASP A 4 -23.40 4.55 8.61
CA ASP A 4 -22.36 5.45 9.15
C ASP A 4 -21.81 5.00 10.50
N THR A 5 -22.09 3.76 10.90
CA THR A 5 -21.64 3.21 12.19
C THR A 5 -20.33 2.47 12.07
N PHE A 6 -19.52 2.51 13.13
CA PHE A 6 -18.31 1.68 13.24
C PHE A 6 -18.62 0.17 13.07
N GLN A 7 -19.79 -0.26 13.54
CA GLN A 7 -20.28 -1.63 13.40
C GLN A 7 -20.42 -2.04 11.93
N TYR A 8 -21.08 -1.18 11.14
CA TYR A 8 -21.22 -1.40 9.71
C TYR A 8 -19.86 -1.43 9.01
N ARG A 9 -18.97 -0.46 9.28
CA ARG A 9 -17.61 -0.44 8.71
C ARG A 9 -16.82 -1.72 8.97
N LEU A 10 -16.89 -2.28 10.18
CA LEU A 10 -16.27 -3.58 10.46
C LEU A 10 -16.89 -4.70 9.64
N MET A 11 -18.22 -4.75 9.55
CA MET A 11 -18.90 -5.76 8.74
C MET A 11 -18.54 -5.63 7.26
N GLU A 12 -18.45 -4.41 6.73
CA GLU A 12 -18.01 -4.13 5.36
C GLU A 12 -16.59 -4.62 5.10
N LEU A 13 -15.63 -4.18 5.92
CA LEU A 13 -14.24 -4.60 5.75
C LEU A 13 -14.07 -6.10 5.96
N THR A 14 -14.85 -6.71 6.85
CA THR A 14 -14.89 -8.18 7.00
C THR A 14 -15.46 -8.86 5.76
N ALA A 15 -16.46 -8.28 5.09
CA ALA A 15 -17.00 -8.82 3.85
C ALA A 15 -15.96 -8.81 2.72
N LEU A 16 -15.28 -7.68 2.54
CA LEU A 16 -14.30 -7.47 1.49
C LEU A 16 -13.04 -8.33 1.69
N SER A 17 -12.60 -8.50 2.94
CA SER A 17 -11.37 -9.25 3.28
C SER A 17 -11.59 -10.72 3.64
N GLY A 18 -12.83 -11.13 3.95
CA GLY A 18 -13.17 -12.48 4.41
C GLY A 18 -12.94 -12.72 5.91
N GLU A 19 -11.90 -12.11 6.49
CA GLU A 19 -11.62 -12.16 7.93
C GLU A 19 -10.92 -10.87 8.40
N PHE A 20 -11.49 -10.21 9.40
CA PHE A 20 -10.94 -8.96 9.95
C PHE A 20 -10.10 -9.22 11.21
N PRO A 21 -8.84 -8.78 11.28
CA PRO A 21 -7.96 -8.98 12.45
C PRO A 21 -8.49 -8.29 13.70
N ALA A 22 -8.47 -8.98 14.83
CA ALA A 22 -9.01 -8.41 16.07
C ALA A 22 -8.15 -7.28 16.65
N ASP A 23 -6.85 -7.30 16.38
CA ASP A 23 -5.89 -6.29 16.80
C ASP A 23 -5.94 -5.00 15.95
N LEU A 24 -6.72 -4.99 14.86
CA LEU A 24 -6.94 -3.82 14.00
C LEU A 24 -8.16 -2.99 14.40
N LEU A 25 -8.99 -3.46 15.36
CA LEU A 25 -10.25 -2.81 15.73
C LEU A 25 -10.07 -1.35 16.20
N TRP A 26 -8.98 -1.05 16.88
CA TRP A 26 -8.72 0.30 17.40
C TRP A 26 -8.62 1.35 16.28
N ARG A 27 -8.17 0.96 15.07
CA ARG A 27 -8.12 1.85 13.90
C ARG A 27 -9.48 2.17 13.31
N LEU A 28 -10.48 1.36 13.60
CA LEU A 28 -11.87 1.66 13.27
C LEU A 28 -12.55 2.49 14.37
N GLY A 29 -11.81 3.08 15.32
CA GLY A 29 -12.39 3.76 16.48
C GLY A 29 -13.05 2.81 17.48
N MET A 30 -12.80 1.50 17.39
CA MET A 30 -13.38 0.46 18.25
C MET A 30 -12.37 -0.07 19.28
N GLY A 31 -11.66 0.85 19.94
CA GLY A 31 -10.75 0.53 21.05
C GLY A 31 -11.48 0.40 22.39
N GLY A 32 -10.90 -0.37 23.30
CA GLY A 32 -11.33 -0.47 24.70
C GLY A 32 -12.75 -1.03 24.92
N SER A 33 -13.34 -0.71 26.07
CA SER A 33 -14.62 -1.27 26.53
C SER A 33 -15.81 -0.94 25.63
N TYR A 34 -15.76 0.16 24.87
CA TYR A 34 -16.80 0.52 23.92
C TYR A 34 -16.80 -0.41 22.70
N GLY A 35 -15.61 -0.70 22.16
CA GLY A 35 -15.42 -1.67 21.08
C GLY A 35 -15.93 -3.05 21.46
N GLU A 36 -15.61 -3.52 22.67
CA GLU A 36 -16.07 -4.82 23.16
C GLU A 36 -17.59 -4.95 23.20
N LYS A 37 -18.31 -3.92 23.69
CA LYS A 37 -19.78 -3.91 23.70
C LYS A 37 -20.36 -4.00 22.28
N MET A 38 -19.78 -3.28 21.33
CA MET A 38 -20.22 -3.32 19.93
C MET A 38 -20.00 -4.71 19.29
N ILE A 39 -18.85 -5.33 19.56
CA ILE A 39 -18.55 -6.69 19.10
C ILE A 39 -19.50 -7.70 19.73
N THR A 40 -19.79 -7.59 21.02
CA THR A 40 -20.75 -8.46 21.72
C THR A 40 -22.12 -8.35 21.08
N ARG A 41 -22.61 -7.13 20.82
CA ARG A 41 -23.89 -6.92 20.13
C ARG A 41 -23.93 -7.59 18.75
N LEU A 42 -22.88 -7.41 17.94
CA LEU A 42 -22.80 -8.04 16.60
C LEU A 42 -22.78 -9.57 16.67
N LYS A 43 -22.29 -10.16 17.77
CA LYS A 43 -22.32 -11.61 18.01
C LYS A 43 -23.69 -12.07 18.50
N ASP A 44 -24.34 -11.31 19.37
CA ASP A 44 -25.67 -11.60 19.90
C ASP A 44 -26.72 -11.58 18.79
N GLU A 45 -26.62 -10.59 17.89
CA GLU A 45 -27.40 -10.51 16.64
C GLU A 45 -26.97 -11.56 15.59
N ARG A 46 -25.97 -12.39 15.93
CA ARG A 46 -25.40 -13.45 15.09
C ARG A 46 -24.86 -12.92 13.76
N LEU A 47 -24.46 -11.67 13.63
CA LEU A 47 -23.91 -11.10 12.40
C LEU A 47 -22.42 -11.45 12.21
N LEU A 48 -21.66 -11.49 13.30
CA LEU A 48 -20.24 -11.83 13.32
C LEU A 48 -19.94 -13.03 14.24
N LYS A 49 -18.83 -13.70 13.97
CA LYS A 49 -18.26 -14.76 14.83
C LYS A 49 -16.77 -14.50 15.03
N THR A 50 -16.27 -14.75 16.24
CA THR A 50 -14.82 -14.79 16.50
C THR A 50 -14.26 -16.14 16.04
N HIS A 51 -13.18 -16.08 15.28
CA HIS A 51 -12.40 -17.24 14.90
C HIS A 51 -10.99 -17.08 15.48
N TYR A 52 -10.65 -17.96 16.43
CA TYR A 52 -9.33 -17.99 17.08
C TYR A 52 -8.70 -19.36 16.90
N ARG A 53 -7.60 -19.39 16.16
CA ARG A 53 -6.83 -20.61 15.87
C ARG A 53 -5.43 -20.20 15.44
N ASP A 54 -4.41 -21.01 15.74
CA ASP A 54 -3.02 -20.78 15.33
C ASP A 54 -2.49 -19.39 15.76
N LYS A 55 -2.91 -18.93 16.94
CA LYS A 55 -2.64 -17.59 17.51
C LYS A 55 -3.18 -16.40 16.70
N LEU A 56 -3.92 -16.65 15.61
CA LEU A 56 -4.60 -15.63 14.82
C LEU A 56 -6.03 -15.45 15.34
N ARG A 57 -6.33 -14.27 15.87
CA ARG A 57 -7.68 -13.86 16.28
C ARG A 57 -8.29 -12.93 15.22
N GLY A 58 -9.42 -13.32 14.66
CA GLY A 58 -10.15 -12.49 13.71
C GLY A 58 -11.66 -12.66 13.81
N TYR A 59 -12.38 -11.80 13.11
CA TYR A 59 -13.83 -11.82 12.98
C TYR A 59 -14.22 -12.25 11.57
N ARG A 60 -15.23 -13.12 11.47
CA ARG A 60 -15.82 -13.57 10.21
C ARG A 60 -17.32 -13.32 10.23
N LEU A 61 -17.88 -12.98 9.07
CA LEU A 61 -19.33 -12.87 8.92
C LEU A 61 -19.98 -14.24 9.05
N SER A 62 -21.08 -14.29 9.79
CA SER A 62 -21.96 -15.45 9.79
C SER A 62 -22.78 -15.53 8.50
N SER A 63 -23.54 -16.60 8.30
CA SER A 63 -24.55 -16.67 7.23
C SER A 63 -25.61 -15.57 7.35
N VAL A 64 -25.99 -15.18 8.57
CA VAL A 64 -26.96 -14.10 8.83
C VAL A 64 -26.34 -12.75 8.46
N GLY A 65 -25.11 -12.48 8.90
CA GLY A 65 -24.40 -11.23 8.59
C GLY A 65 -24.19 -11.03 7.09
N LYS A 66 -23.85 -12.09 6.35
CA LYS A 66 -23.72 -12.03 4.89
C LYS A 66 -25.04 -11.72 4.20
N LYS A 67 -26.13 -12.39 4.61
CA LYS A 67 -27.46 -12.14 4.07
C LYS A 67 -27.93 -10.71 4.34
N ALA A 68 -27.64 -10.18 5.53
CA ALA A 68 -27.97 -8.80 5.89
C ALA A 68 -27.27 -7.80 4.97
N LEU A 69 -25.96 -7.93 4.77
CA LEU A 69 -25.19 -7.07 3.87
C LEU A 69 -25.66 -7.20 2.41
N LEU A 70 -25.86 -8.42 1.91
CA LEU A 70 -26.34 -8.65 0.54
C LEU A 70 -27.74 -8.08 0.28
N ALA A 71 -28.62 -8.12 1.29
CA ALA A 71 -29.95 -7.54 1.18
C ALA A 71 -29.91 -5.99 1.18
N GLU A 72 -28.90 -5.40 1.82
CA GLU A 72 -28.73 -3.95 1.92
C GLU A 72 -28.07 -3.36 0.67
N ASN A 73 -26.95 -3.92 0.21
CA ASN A 73 -26.24 -3.44 -0.98
C ASN A 73 -25.65 -4.61 -1.79
N PRO A 74 -26.45 -5.24 -2.67
CA PRO A 74 -25.99 -6.38 -3.45
C PRO A 74 -24.84 -6.02 -4.42
N GLU A 75 -24.81 -4.81 -4.96
CA GLU A 75 -23.76 -4.35 -5.88
C GLU A 75 -22.39 -4.32 -5.20
N ARG A 76 -22.35 -3.87 -3.95
CA ARG A 76 -21.12 -3.84 -3.13
C ARG A 76 -20.62 -5.23 -2.75
N PHE A 77 -21.51 -6.11 -2.32
CA PHE A 77 -21.11 -7.33 -1.61
C PHE A 77 -21.17 -8.61 -2.43
N SER A 78 -21.90 -8.65 -3.55
CA SER A 78 -22.09 -9.87 -4.36
C SER A 78 -20.75 -10.49 -4.79
N PHE A 79 -19.82 -9.66 -5.26
CA PHE A 79 -18.48 -10.09 -5.67
C PHE A 79 -17.68 -10.81 -4.55
N TYR A 80 -17.92 -10.46 -3.28
CA TYR A 80 -17.17 -10.99 -2.14
C TYR A 80 -17.92 -12.11 -1.40
N LEU A 81 -19.25 -12.04 -1.34
CA LEU A 81 -20.08 -12.90 -0.48
C LEU A 81 -20.86 -13.97 -1.23
N THR A 82 -20.65 -14.13 -2.54
CA THR A 82 -21.27 -15.19 -3.36
C THR A 82 -20.23 -16.19 -3.89
N GLY A 83 -20.72 -17.33 -4.40
CA GLY A 83 -19.88 -18.39 -4.96
C GLY A 83 -18.92 -19.04 -3.96
N SER A 84 -17.85 -19.66 -4.47
CA SER A 84 -16.82 -20.37 -3.70
C SER A 84 -15.56 -19.52 -3.47
N SER A 85 -15.71 -18.19 -3.35
CA SER A 85 -14.57 -17.29 -3.14
C SER A 85 -13.96 -17.46 -1.73
N ASP A 86 -12.65 -17.16 -1.58
CA ASP A 86 -11.98 -17.21 -0.28
C ASP A 86 -12.55 -16.20 0.73
N THR A 87 -13.25 -15.16 0.27
CA THR A 87 -13.94 -14.19 1.14
C THR A 87 -15.30 -14.70 1.62
N ASN A 88 -16.02 -15.45 0.78
CA ASN A 88 -17.28 -16.07 1.19
C ASN A 88 -17.04 -17.34 2.00
N GLN A 89 -16.10 -18.21 1.59
CA GLN A 89 -15.83 -19.48 2.26
C GLN A 89 -14.37 -19.53 2.72
N PRO A 90 -14.00 -18.65 3.70
CA PRO A 90 -12.62 -18.52 4.13
C PRO A 90 -12.14 -19.83 4.76
N ARG A 91 -11.13 -20.42 4.15
CA ARG A 91 -10.47 -21.58 4.73
C ARG A 91 -9.66 -21.18 5.96
N SER A 92 -9.29 -22.17 6.77
CA SER A 92 -8.67 -21.94 8.08
C SER A 92 -7.19 -22.29 8.16
N GLU A 93 -6.54 -22.70 7.06
CA GLU A 93 -5.10 -22.92 7.05
C GLU A 93 -4.32 -21.61 7.33
N PRO A 94 -3.26 -21.63 8.16
CA PRO A 94 -2.57 -20.42 8.58
C PRO A 94 -2.13 -19.49 7.44
N PRO A 95 -1.49 -19.97 6.35
CA PRO A 95 -1.05 -19.08 5.27
C PRO A 95 -2.20 -18.37 4.55
N ARG A 96 -3.36 -19.02 4.44
CA ARG A 96 -4.55 -18.42 3.82
C ARG A 96 -5.16 -17.37 4.74
N ARG A 97 -5.28 -17.66 6.04
CA ARG A 97 -5.78 -16.70 7.02
C ARG A 97 -4.90 -15.47 7.16
N LEU A 98 -3.58 -15.64 7.15
CA LEU A 98 -2.64 -14.53 7.10
C LEU A 98 -2.90 -13.64 5.89
N ARG A 99 -3.14 -14.22 4.70
CA ARG A 99 -3.48 -13.43 3.51
C ARG A 99 -4.78 -12.65 3.67
N LEU A 100 -5.83 -13.21 4.29
CA LEU A 100 -7.07 -12.47 4.59
C LEU A 100 -6.81 -11.29 5.54
N HIS A 101 -5.98 -11.50 6.58
CA HIS A 101 -5.60 -10.45 7.53
C HIS A 101 -4.80 -9.34 6.84
N GLN A 102 -3.86 -9.69 5.95
CA GLN A 102 -3.11 -8.74 5.14
C GLN A 102 -4.05 -7.92 4.25
N THR A 103 -5.00 -8.56 3.58
CA THR A 103 -6.03 -7.88 2.79
C THR A 103 -6.86 -6.91 3.64
N ALA A 104 -7.29 -7.31 4.83
CA ALA A 104 -8.03 -6.44 5.75
C ALA A 104 -7.22 -5.21 6.19
N ARG A 105 -5.93 -5.39 6.49
CA ARG A 105 -5.01 -4.30 6.84
C ARG A 105 -4.80 -3.34 5.68
N THR A 106 -4.57 -3.86 4.47
CA THR A 106 -4.46 -3.03 3.27
C THR A 106 -5.74 -2.21 3.04
N TYR A 107 -6.93 -2.80 3.18
CA TYR A 107 -8.18 -2.04 3.04
C TYR A 107 -8.34 -0.97 4.12
N GLN A 108 -7.97 -1.27 5.37
CA GLN A 108 -8.00 -0.28 6.43
C GLN A 108 -7.04 0.89 6.14
N LEU A 109 -5.80 0.59 5.73
CA LEU A 109 -4.78 1.59 5.39
C LEU A 109 -5.25 2.50 4.25
N LEU A 110 -5.79 1.91 3.17
CA LEU A 110 -6.34 2.64 2.02
C LEU A 110 -7.52 3.53 2.42
N THR A 111 -8.48 2.98 3.18
CA THR A 111 -9.67 3.76 3.60
C THR A 111 -9.32 4.89 4.55
N ALA A 112 -8.36 4.70 5.45
CA ALA A 112 -7.85 5.76 6.33
C ALA A 112 -7.09 6.84 5.56
N ALA A 113 -6.42 6.48 4.46
CA ALA A 113 -5.82 7.43 3.52
C ALA A 113 -6.85 8.17 2.64
N GLY A 114 -8.14 7.83 2.73
CA GLY A 114 -9.21 8.43 1.93
C GLY A 114 -9.30 7.88 0.51
N ILE A 115 -8.75 6.69 0.25
CA ILE A 115 -8.73 6.06 -1.08
C ILE A 115 -10.00 5.21 -1.26
N GLU A 116 -10.64 5.34 -2.42
CA GLU A 116 -11.82 4.54 -2.76
C GLU A 116 -11.44 3.09 -3.04
N ILE A 117 -12.04 2.16 -2.30
CA ILE A 117 -11.79 0.71 -2.39
C ILE A 117 -13.02 -0.06 -2.88
N PHE A 118 -14.21 0.53 -2.76
CA PHE A 118 -15.49 -0.14 -2.96
C PHE A 118 -15.79 -0.29 -4.45
N ARG A 119 -16.09 -1.53 -4.85
CA ARG A 119 -16.34 -1.90 -6.24
C ARG A 119 -17.54 -1.18 -6.84
N ASP A 120 -18.61 -1.01 -6.08
CA ASP A 120 -19.84 -0.30 -6.48
C ASP A 120 -19.62 1.20 -6.70
N ARG A 121 -18.47 1.76 -6.29
CA ARG A 121 -18.17 3.20 -6.39
C ARG A 121 -17.07 3.54 -7.40
N LYS A 122 -16.61 2.56 -8.17
CA LYS A 122 -15.55 2.74 -9.17
C LYS A 122 -15.87 2.01 -10.47
N PRO A 123 -15.38 2.47 -11.62
CA PRO A 123 -15.62 1.81 -12.90
C PRO A 123 -15.09 0.37 -12.92
N ASN A 124 -15.81 -0.57 -13.54
CA ASN A 124 -15.37 -1.96 -13.70
C ASN A 124 -14.33 -2.09 -14.84
N LEU A 125 -13.11 -1.55 -14.64
CA LEU A 125 -12.07 -1.47 -15.67
C LEU A 125 -11.63 -2.84 -16.22
N PHE A 126 -11.61 -3.87 -15.38
CA PHE A 126 -10.99 -5.16 -15.68
C PHE A 126 -11.99 -6.23 -16.14
N GLN A 127 -13.26 -5.88 -16.28
CA GLN A 127 -14.30 -6.78 -16.75
C GLN A 127 -14.37 -6.74 -18.28
N ALA A 128 -14.39 -7.91 -18.92
CA ALA A 128 -14.62 -8.01 -20.35
C ALA A 128 -16.07 -7.61 -20.68
N GLY A 129 -16.28 -6.63 -21.58
CA GLY A 129 -17.56 -6.46 -22.25
C GLY A 129 -18.27 -5.10 -22.18
N GLU A 130 -17.68 -4.02 -21.65
CA GLU A 130 -18.14 -2.65 -21.93
C GLU A 130 -16.93 -1.70 -21.89
N PRO A 131 -16.90 -0.62 -22.70
CA PRO A 131 -15.86 0.40 -22.56
C PRO A 131 -16.10 1.22 -21.27
N ALA A 132 -15.69 0.66 -20.13
CA ALA A 132 -15.51 1.41 -18.88
C ALA A 132 -14.56 2.62 -19.07
N SER A 133 -13.82 2.63 -20.20
CA SER A 133 -12.91 3.67 -20.66
C SER A 133 -13.54 5.04 -20.98
N MET A 134 -14.86 5.22 -20.80
CA MET A 134 -15.53 6.53 -20.88
C MET A 134 -15.81 7.17 -19.51
N GLN A 135 -15.67 6.43 -18.41
CA GLN A 135 -15.97 6.95 -17.08
C GLN A 135 -14.74 7.63 -16.47
N VAL A 136 -14.93 8.80 -15.86
CA VAL A 136 -13.87 9.47 -15.11
C VAL A 136 -13.48 8.60 -13.92
N LEU A 137 -12.18 8.34 -13.75
CA LEU A 137 -11.69 7.60 -12.59
C LEU A 137 -11.80 8.47 -11.34
N PRO A 138 -12.35 7.93 -10.23
CA PRO A 138 -12.41 8.63 -8.95
C PRO A 138 -11.03 8.58 -8.25
N CYS A 139 -9.99 9.10 -8.90
CA CYS A 139 -8.64 9.07 -8.37
C CYS A 139 -8.53 9.87 -7.06
N PRO A 140 -7.83 9.34 -6.03
CA PRO A 140 -7.16 8.04 -6.01
C PRO A 140 -8.12 6.86 -5.78
N VAL A 141 -7.95 5.78 -6.55
CA VAL A 141 -8.81 4.58 -6.50
C VAL A 141 -8.01 3.29 -6.52
N TYR A 142 -8.39 2.33 -5.67
CA TYR A 142 -7.73 1.04 -5.56
C TYR A 142 -8.53 -0.07 -6.23
N TYR A 143 -7.86 -1.00 -6.92
CA TYR A 143 -8.42 -2.23 -7.47
C TYR A 143 -7.72 -3.44 -6.86
N HIS A 144 -8.49 -4.32 -6.22
CA HIS A 144 -7.95 -5.53 -5.62
C HIS A 144 -7.46 -6.51 -6.71
N SER A 145 -6.45 -7.31 -6.40
CA SER A 145 -5.87 -8.31 -7.32
C SER A 145 -6.89 -9.26 -7.95
N ARG A 146 -8.00 -9.56 -7.24
CA ARG A 146 -9.12 -10.35 -7.78
C ARG A 146 -9.89 -9.64 -8.89
N GLU A 147 -10.01 -8.32 -8.82
CA GLU A 147 -10.65 -7.51 -9.87
C GLU A 147 -9.77 -7.51 -11.12
N ILE A 148 -8.46 -7.30 -10.97
CA ILE A 148 -7.50 -7.35 -12.09
C ILE A 148 -7.55 -8.70 -12.82
N LYS A 149 -7.71 -9.80 -12.07
CA LYS A 149 -7.80 -11.17 -12.62
C LYS A 149 -9.05 -11.41 -13.49
N GLU A 150 -10.03 -10.51 -13.51
CA GLU A 150 -11.20 -10.60 -14.40
C GLU A 150 -10.85 -10.36 -15.88
N LEU A 151 -9.66 -9.83 -16.17
CA LEU A 151 -9.06 -9.82 -17.51
C LEU A 151 -8.85 -11.24 -18.10
N GLY A 152 -9.01 -12.28 -17.28
CA GLY A 152 -9.03 -13.66 -17.74
C GLY A 152 -7.65 -14.16 -18.13
N MET A 153 -7.53 -14.73 -19.35
CA MET A 153 -6.34 -15.48 -19.79
C MET A 153 -5.03 -14.68 -19.72
N GLU A 154 -5.09 -13.36 -19.89
CA GLU A 154 -3.92 -12.47 -19.82
C GLU A 154 -3.23 -12.53 -18.44
N THR A 155 -4.01 -12.70 -17.37
CA THR A 155 -3.51 -12.67 -15.99
C THR A 155 -3.05 -14.03 -15.47
N VAL A 156 -3.26 -15.11 -16.23
CA VAL A 156 -2.87 -16.47 -15.81
C VAL A 156 -1.37 -16.56 -15.51
N LYS A 157 -0.55 -15.87 -16.30
CA LYS A 157 0.92 -15.84 -16.14
C LYS A 157 1.39 -15.13 -14.87
N VAL A 158 0.52 -14.35 -14.22
CA VAL A 158 0.80 -13.58 -13.00
C VAL A 158 -0.06 -14.02 -11.81
N ASN A 159 -0.75 -15.16 -11.92
CA ASN A 159 -1.58 -15.70 -10.82
C ASN A 159 -0.79 -15.95 -9.53
N ASN A 160 0.51 -16.20 -9.65
CA ASN A 160 1.44 -16.40 -8.55
C ASN A 160 2.02 -15.10 -7.98
N SER A 161 1.73 -13.94 -8.59
CA SER A 161 2.14 -12.65 -8.03
C SER A 161 1.51 -12.48 -6.65
N ARG A 162 2.29 -11.91 -5.74
CA ARG A 162 1.82 -11.65 -4.38
C ARG A 162 1.18 -10.29 -4.19
N THR A 163 0.97 -9.54 -5.27
CA THR A 163 0.25 -8.26 -5.23
C THR A 163 -1.09 -8.40 -4.49
N MET A 164 -1.40 -7.40 -3.66
CA MET A 164 -2.71 -7.21 -3.06
C MET A 164 -3.67 -6.60 -4.09
N GLY A 165 -3.16 -5.75 -4.96
CA GLY A 165 -3.89 -4.99 -5.96
C GLY A 165 -3.08 -3.79 -6.46
N ILE A 166 -3.74 -2.91 -7.20
CA ILE A 166 -3.14 -1.67 -7.70
C ILE A 166 -3.89 -0.45 -7.17
N LEU A 167 -3.17 0.63 -6.92
CA LEU A 167 -3.70 1.95 -6.62
C LEU A 167 -3.42 2.86 -7.81
N LEU A 168 -4.49 3.44 -8.35
CA LEU A 168 -4.48 4.40 -9.44
C LEU A 168 -4.55 5.81 -8.86
N SER A 169 -3.50 6.61 -9.08
CA SER A 169 -3.48 8.05 -8.75
C SER A 169 -3.56 8.89 -10.03
N ASN A 170 -3.59 10.22 -9.93
CA ASN A 170 -3.71 11.07 -11.14
C ASN A 170 -2.52 10.97 -12.12
N SER A 171 -1.34 10.53 -11.66
CA SER A 171 -0.12 10.51 -12.50
C SER A 171 0.70 9.23 -12.38
N THR A 172 0.34 8.34 -11.45
CA THR A 172 1.18 7.19 -11.09
C THR A 172 0.31 5.97 -10.78
N VAL A 173 0.77 4.79 -11.22
CA VAL A 173 0.17 3.51 -10.85
C VAL A 173 1.05 2.83 -9.81
N TYR A 174 0.47 2.48 -8.67
CA TYR A 174 1.17 1.79 -7.59
C TYR A 174 0.72 0.33 -7.50
N VAL A 175 1.66 -0.61 -7.51
CA VAL A 175 1.40 -2.02 -7.20
C VAL A 175 1.65 -2.24 -5.71
N ILE A 176 0.63 -2.66 -4.98
CA ILE A 176 0.70 -2.80 -3.51
C ILE A 176 1.03 -4.24 -3.13
N TYR A 177 2.04 -4.41 -2.30
CA TYR A 177 2.42 -5.65 -1.65
C TYR A 177 2.32 -5.51 -0.14
N TYR A 178 2.05 -6.61 0.55
CA TYR A 178 2.06 -6.66 2.01
C TYR A 178 3.07 -7.70 2.47
N THR A 179 4.13 -7.25 3.14
CA THR A 179 5.24 -8.09 3.60
C THR A 179 5.11 -8.47 5.08
N GLY A 180 4.46 -7.63 5.89
CA GLY A 180 4.41 -7.83 7.35
C GLY A 180 5.71 -7.42 8.02
N ASP A 181 6.27 -8.27 8.86
CA ASP A 181 7.45 -8.02 9.71
C ASP A 181 8.75 -8.63 9.14
N CYS A 182 8.70 -9.24 7.95
CA CYS A 182 9.82 -9.93 7.34
C CYS A 182 9.81 -9.80 5.81
N ALA A 183 10.94 -10.15 5.18
CA ALA A 183 11.02 -10.21 3.72
C ALA A 183 10.10 -11.30 3.16
N MET A 184 9.07 -10.89 2.40
CA MET A 184 8.15 -11.83 1.76
C MET A 184 8.85 -12.66 0.69
N LYS A 185 8.28 -13.84 0.37
CA LYS A 185 8.67 -14.56 -0.86
C LYS A 185 8.45 -13.65 -2.06
N TRP A 186 9.42 -13.63 -2.97
CA TRP A 186 9.42 -12.75 -4.13
C TRP A 186 9.84 -13.51 -5.37
N SER A 187 9.32 -13.10 -6.52
CA SER A 187 9.72 -13.67 -7.81
C SER A 187 9.81 -12.57 -8.85
N TYR A 188 11.05 -12.13 -9.12
CA TYR A 188 11.36 -11.11 -10.13
C TYR A 188 10.65 -11.38 -11.47
N ASN A 189 10.74 -12.62 -11.98
CA ASN A 189 10.12 -13.00 -13.26
C ASN A 189 8.60 -12.90 -13.25
N THR A 190 7.95 -13.09 -12.11
CA THR A 190 6.50 -12.93 -11.98
C THR A 190 6.12 -11.46 -11.94
N GLU A 191 6.87 -10.65 -11.20
CA GLU A 191 6.54 -9.23 -11.04
C GLU A 191 6.88 -8.39 -12.28
N ILE A 192 7.95 -8.72 -13.02
CA ILE A 192 8.21 -8.14 -14.36
C ILE A 192 7.05 -8.42 -15.32
N LYS A 193 6.48 -9.62 -15.30
CA LYS A 193 5.31 -9.95 -16.13
C LYS A 193 4.08 -9.15 -15.70
N LEU A 194 3.89 -8.94 -14.40
CA LEU A 194 2.81 -8.08 -13.89
C LEU A 194 3.00 -6.64 -14.37
N LYS A 195 4.20 -6.05 -14.21
CA LYS A 195 4.53 -4.72 -14.73
C LYS A 195 4.29 -4.64 -16.24
N ALA A 196 4.68 -5.65 -17.01
CA ALA A 196 4.45 -5.69 -18.46
C ALA A 196 2.96 -5.72 -18.85
N ILE A 197 2.12 -6.48 -18.12
CA ILE A 197 0.66 -6.48 -18.34
C ILE A 197 0.07 -5.10 -18.03
N LEU A 198 0.48 -4.49 -16.91
CA LEU A 198 0.02 -3.15 -16.54
C LEU A 198 0.47 -2.10 -17.57
N GLN A 199 1.72 -2.17 -18.04
CA GLN A 199 2.25 -1.30 -19.09
C GLN A 199 1.48 -1.47 -20.40
N HIS A 200 1.14 -2.70 -20.77
CA HIS A 200 0.29 -2.96 -21.94
C HIS A 200 -1.07 -2.25 -21.80
N HIS A 201 -1.71 -2.34 -20.63
CA HIS A 201 -3.00 -1.67 -20.42
C HIS A 201 -2.89 -0.14 -20.33
N LEU A 202 -1.77 0.41 -19.84
CA LEU A 202 -1.46 1.84 -19.92
C LEU A 202 -1.28 2.30 -21.37
N ASN A 203 -0.68 1.48 -22.23
CA ASN A 203 -0.40 1.88 -23.59
C ASN A 203 -1.62 1.75 -24.52
N GLN A 204 -2.35 0.64 -24.41
CA GLN A 204 -3.38 0.27 -25.41
C GLN A 204 -4.61 -0.42 -24.83
N GLY A 205 -4.63 -0.71 -23.53
CA GLY A 205 -5.74 -1.43 -22.89
C GLY A 205 -6.63 -0.54 -22.03
N VAL A 206 -7.13 -1.11 -20.93
CA VAL A 206 -8.19 -0.52 -20.11
C VAL A 206 -7.80 0.78 -19.40
N LEU A 207 -6.49 1.09 -19.31
CA LEU A 207 -5.96 2.30 -18.69
C LEU A 207 -5.51 3.37 -19.70
N SER A 208 -5.49 3.04 -21.00
CA SER A 208 -4.89 3.88 -22.05
C SER A 208 -5.54 5.25 -22.26
N ARG A 209 -6.80 5.42 -21.85
CA ARG A 209 -7.50 6.71 -21.90
C ARG A 209 -7.35 7.55 -20.64
N HIS A 210 -6.87 6.94 -19.55
CA HIS A 210 -6.72 7.60 -18.26
C HIS A 210 -5.28 8.07 -18.01
N TYR A 211 -4.32 7.47 -18.72
CA TYR A 211 -2.90 7.66 -18.50
C TYR A 211 -2.16 7.87 -19.80
N ARG A 212 -1.02 8.56 -19.70
CA ARG A 212 -0.05 8.65 -20.78
C ARG A 212 0.76 7.35 -20.86
N THR A 213 1.31 7.06 -22.03
CA THR A 213 2.11 5.84 -22.26
C THR A 213 3.42 5.81 -21.45
N ASP A 214 3.92 6.98 -21.04
CA ASP A 214 5.11 7.17 -20.20
C ASP A 214 4.80 7.17 -18.69
N THR A 215 3.56 6.90 -18.29
CA THR A 215 3.16 6.81 -16.88
C THR A 215 3.97 5.74 -16.16
N GLN A 216 4.58 6.12 -15.04
CA GLN A 216 5.42 5.23 -14.24
C GLN A 216 4.58 4.26 -13.40
N ILE A 217 5.10 3.05 -13.23
CA ILE A 217 4.53 2.02 -12.36
C ILE A 217 5.50 1.80 -11.18
N HIS A 218 5.03 2.12 -9.99
CA HIS A 218 5.80 2.08 -8.74
C HIS A 218 5.35 0.88 -7.90
N ALA A 219 6.23 0.37 -7.04
CA ALA A 219 5.86 -0.61 -6.02
C ALA A 219 5.67 0.08 -4.65
N ILE A 220 4.64 -0.32 -3.93
CA ILE A 220 4.47 -0.01 -2.50
C ILE A 220 4.63 -1.29 -1.70
N MET A 221 5.59 -1.31 -0.79
CA MET A 221 5.83 -2.39 0.16
C MET A 221 5.24 -1.99 1.52
N VAL A 222 4.13 -2.61 1.90
CA VAL A 222 3.51 -2.40 3.22
C VAL A 222 4.12 -3.37 4.22
N GLY A 223 4.72 -2.84 5.29
CA GLY A 223 5.29 -3.62 6.40
C GLY A 223 4.70 -3.22 7.74
N THR A 224 4.96 -3.98 8.80
CA THR A 224 4.37 -3.73 10.14
C THR A 224 4.77 -2.35 10.68
N ASP A 225 6.02 -1.95 10.46
CA ASP A 225 6.63 -0.74 10.99
C ASP A 225 7.88 -0.35 10.19
N MET A 226 8.53 0.76 10.56
CA MET A 226 9.76 1.21 9.89
C MET A 226 10.96 0.28 10.10
N TYR A 227 10.97 -0.56 11.14
CA TYR A 227 12.04 -1.56 11.30
C TYR A 227 12.00 -2.58 10.15
N THR A 228 10.81 -2.96 9.70
CA THR A 228 10.63 -3.81 8.52
C THR A 228 11.29 -3.18 7.28
N ALA A 229 11.25 -1.85 7.12
CA ALA A 229 11.89 -1.18 6.00
C ALA A 229 13.41 -1.45 5.97
N THR A 230 14.08 -1.36 7.12
CA THR A 230 15.50 -1.70 7.26
C THR A 230 15.78 -3.16 6.91
N VAL A 231 14.91 -4.08 7.33
CA VAL A 231 15.01 -5.52 6.97
C VAL A 231 14.95 -5.71 5.45
N LEU A 232 14.02 -5.03 4.76
CA LEU A 232 13.90 -5.12 3.30
C LEU A 232 15.11 -4.52 2.58
N MET A 233 15.59 -3.34 3.00
CA MET A 233 16.76 -2.68 2.41
C MET A 233 18.05 -3.50 2.56
N ARG A 234 18.19 -4.26 3.66
CA ARG A 234 19.33 -5.17 3.90
C ARG A 234 19.16 -6.56 3.25
N SER A 235 17.97 -6.88 2.74
CA SER A 235 17.69 -8.24 2.29
C SER A 235 18.43 -8.58 0.99
N THR A 236 19.12 -9.72 1.00
CA THR A 236 19.83 -10.28 -0.16
C THR A 236 19.05 -11.42 -0.84
N GLY A 237 17.76 -11.56 -0.51
CA GLY A 237 16.84 -12.55 -1.07
C GLY A 237 16.78 -13.87 -0.30
N GLY A 238 17.52 -13.97 0.80
CA GLY A 238 17.50 -15.13 1.69
C GLY A 238 17.97 -16.43 1.03
N TYR A 239 17.66 -17.57 1.68
CA TYR A 239 18.05 -18.89 1.19
C TYR A 239 17.44 -19.17 -0.20
N HIS A 240 18.26 -19.67 -1.13
CA HIS A 240 17.91 -19.87 -2.55
C HIS A 240 17.35 -18.63 -3.29
N LYS A 241 17.57 -17.40 -2.80
CA LYS A 241 17.06 -16.16 -3.41
C LYS A 241 15.53 -16.17 -3.60
N CYS A 242 14.81 -16.79 -2.66
CA CYS A 242 13.35 -16.93 -2.74
C CYS A 242 12.58 -15.81 -2.03
N CYS A 243 13.25 -14.99 -1.22
CA CYS A 243 12.68 -13.85 -0.53
C CYS A 243 12.98 -12.54 -1.29
N PHE A 244 12.28 -11.48 -0.91
CA PHE A 244 12.46 -10.15 -1.47
C PHE A 244 13.90 -9.69 -1.31
N ALA A 245 14.43 -9.12 -2.39
CA ALA A 245 15.60 -8.26 -2.38
C ALA A 245 15.24 -7.07 -3.28
N LEU A 246 15.78 -5.89 -2.98
CA LEU A 246 15.64 -4.76 -3.89
C LEU A 246 16.22 -5.16 -5.25
N ASP A 247 15.39 -5.11 -6.27
CA ASP A 247 15.71 -5.48 -7.65
C ASP A 247 15.22 -4.39 -8.60
N THR A 248 15.32 -4.63 -9.90
CA THR A 248 14.93 -3.68 -10.95
C THR A 248 13.56 -3.99 -11.53
N SER A 249 12.70 -4.73 -10.81
CA SER A 249 11.37 -5.05 -11.32
C SER A 249 10.48 -3.82 -11.41
N TYR A 250 10.67 -2.86 -10.49
CA TYR A 250 10.10 -1.53 -10.51
C TYR A 250 11.22 -0.51 -10.39
N ASP A 251 10.97 0.70 -10.91
CA ASP A 251 11.95 1.79 -10.86
C ASP A 251 11.94 2.46 -9.48
N TYR A 252 10.83 2.34 -8.74
CA TYR A 252 10.63 2.90 -7.41
C TYR A 252 10.01 1.85 -6.47
N PHE A 253 10.51 1.77 -5.23
CA PHE A 253 10.02 0.90 -4.16
C PHE A 253 9.74 1.68 -2.88
N HIS A 254 8.56 2.29 -2.80
CA HIS A 254 8.15 3.02 -1.59
C HIS A 254 7.80 2.06 -0.45
N PHE A 255 8.30 2.33 0.74
CA PHE A 255 7.88 1.61 1.94
C PHE A 255 6.79 2.38 2.70
N VAL A 256 5.71 1.70 3.07
CA VAL A 256 4.64 2.28 3.89
C VAL A 256 4.43 1.43 5.14
N PRO A 257 4.64 1.96 6.36
CA PRO A 257 4.35 1.19 7.57
C PRO A 257 2.84 1.04 7.76
N ASP A 258 2.37 -0.13 8.20
CA ASP A 258 1.00 -0.36 8.66
C ASP A 258 0.83 0.32 10.03
N THR A 259 0.78 1.66 10.00
CA THR A 259 0.63 2.58 11.13
C THR A 259 -0.17 3.82 10.70
N PRO A 260 -0.71 4.63 11.63
CA PRO A 260 -1.32 5.92 11.28
C PRO A 260 -0.37 6.87 10.54
N ALA A 261 0.94 6.73 10.73
CA ALA A 261 1.94 7.46 9.95
C ALA A 261 1.98 7.01 8.49
N GLY A 262 1.84 5.71 8.24
CA GLY A 262 1.73 5.17 6.88
C GLY A 262 0.41 5.52 6.19
N GLU A 263 -0.68 5.72 6.94
CA GLU A 263 -1.93 6.25 6.37
C GLU A 263 -1.71 7.65 5.78
N ALA A 264 -0.98 8.51 6.51
CA ALA A 264 -0.60 9.83 6.06
C ALA A 264 0.36 9.79 4.86
N LEU A 265 1.37 8.90 4.89
CA LEU A 265 2.30 8.71 3.79
C LEU A 265 1.59 8.20 2.52
N LEU A 266 0.70 7.22 2.65
CA LEU A 266 -0.06 6.69 1.52
C LEU A 266 -0.98 7.76 0.90
N LYS A 267 -1.59 8.61 1.73
CA LYS A 267 -2.35 9.77 1.26
C LYS A 267 -1.49 10.77 0.50
N LEU A 268 -0.25 10.98 0.95
CA LEU A 268 0.73 11.83 0.27
C LEU A 268 1.16 11.23 -1.09
N LEU A 269 1.53 9.95 -1.13
CA LEU A 269 1.88 9.24 -2.38
C LEU A 269 0.74 9.29 -3.41
N ALA A 270 -0.51 9.20 -2.95
CA ALA A 270 -1.68 9.30 -3.81
C ALA A 270 -1.97 10.74 -4.32
N ALA A 271 -1.25 11.76 -3.85
CA ALA A 271 -1.49 13.18 -4.11
C ALA A 271 -0.27 13.85 -4.79
N PRO A 272 -0.09 13.69 -6.12
CA PRO A 272 1.11 14.17 -6.82
C PRO A 272 1.31 15.69 -6.76
N GLN A 273 0.23 16.47 -6.70
CA GLN A 273 0.32 17.93 -6.53
C GLN A 273 0.92 18.31 -5.17
N LEU A 274 0.66 17.49 -4.14
CA LEU A 274 1.17 17.73 -2.80
C LEU A 274 2.64 17.31 -2.68
N LEU A 275 3.03 16.21 -3.35
CA LEU A 275 4.44 15.81 -3.51
C LEU A 275 5.25 16.96 -4.13
N ALA A 276 4.85 17.45 -5.31
CA ALA A 276 5.56 18.53 -6.00
C ALA A 276 5.62 19.83 -5.17
N LYS A 277 4.55 20.12 -4.40
CA LYS A 277 4.55 21.27 -3.48
C LYS A 277 5.53 21.07 -2.33
N LEU A 278 5.65 19.85 -1.80
CA LEU A 278 6.60 19.53 -0.76
C LEU A 278 8.05 19.61 -1.27
N ASP A 279 8.33 19.07 -2.47
CA ASP A 279 9.65 19.19 -3.12
C ASP A 279 10.08 20.65 -3.25
N GLY A 280 9.20 21.50 -3.77
CA GLY A 280 9.49 22.93 -3.92
C GLY A 280 9.71 23.65 -2.58
N LEU A 281 9.08 23.20 -1.49
CA LEU A 281 9.27 23.76 -0.16
C LEU A 281 10.57 23.28 0.50
N LEU A 282 10.96 22.02 0.29
CA LEU A 282 12.21 21.48 0.83
C LEU A 282 13.42 22.03 0.07
N GLY A 283 13.27 22.25 -1.23
CA GLY A 283 14.32 22.81 -2.09
C GLY A 283 14.48 24.33 -2.02
N SER A 284 13.60 25.08 -1.33
CA SER A 284 13.63 26.55 -1.38
C SER A 284 14.92 27.16 -0.82
N ASP A 285 15.53 26.47 0.14
CA ASP A 285 16.71 26.94 0.87
C ASP A 285 17.97 26.16 0.46
N LEU A 286 17.92 25.41 -0.64
CA LEU A 286 19.00 24.56 -1.13
C LEU A 286 19.40 24.93 -2.56
N GLN A 287 20.64 24.60 -2.92
CA GLN A 287 21.10 24.73 -4.30
C GLN A 287 20.54 23.59 -5.16
N PRO A 288 20.30 23.82 -6.46
CA PRO A 288 19.88 22.76 -7.38
C PRO A 288 20.92 21.62 -7.43
N PRO A 289 20.52 20.42 -7.88
CA PRO A 289 21.41 19.27 -7.90
C PRO A 289 22.60 19.51 -8.85
N ASP A 290 23.81 19.19 -8.39
CA ASP A 290 25.05 19.31 -9.14
C ASP A 290 25.54 17.92 -9.58
N ARG A 291 25.17 17.54 -10.80
CA ARG A 291 25.52 16.24 -11.40
C ARG A 291 26.96 16.18 -11.91
N GLU A 292 27.66 17.30 -12.01
CA GLU A 292 29.07 17.34 -12.38
C GLU A 292 29.95 17.03 -11.17
N ALA A 293 29.63 17.63 -10.02
CA ALA A 293 30.31 17.35 -8.76
C ALA A 293 29.93 15.98 -8.18
N PHE A 294 28.65 15.60 -8.28
CA PHE A 294 28.12 14.36 -7.71
C PHE A 294 27.45 13.50 -8.79
N PRO A 295 28.17 12.51 -9.37
CA PRO A 295 27.67 11.71 -10.49
C PRO A 295 26.71 10.58 -10.03
N PHE A 296 25.80 10.90 -9.12
CA PHE A 296 24.78 9.99 -8.57
C PHE A 296 23.48 10.76 -8.24
N GLU A 297 22.39 10.02 -8.06
CA GLU A 297 21.05 10.57 -7.78
C GLU A 297 21.03 11.38 -6.47
N HIS A 298 20.58 12.62 -6.53
CA HIS A 298 20.34 13.54 -5.40
C HIS A 298 19.42 14.68 -5.87
N ASP A 299 18.72 15.32 -4.93
CA ASP A 299 17.70 16.34 -5.25
C ASP A 299 18.22 17.76 -5.13
N ALA A 300 19.19 17.99 -4.25
CA ALA A 300 19.72 19.31 -3.99
C ALA A 300 21.12 19.25 -3.37
N VAL A 301 21.77 20.39 -3.21
CA VAL A 301 23.07 20.53 -2.57
C VAL A 301 22.99 21.65 -1.52
N GLN A 302 23.57 21.42 -0.34
CA GLN A 302 23.73 22.50 0.65
C GLN A 302 24.82 23.47 0.21
N GLU A 303 24.82 24.71 0.72
CA GLU A 303 25.89 25.68 0.44
C GLU A 303 27.31 25.17 0.77
N GLN A 304 27.44 24.24 1.74
CA GLN A 304 28.73 23.62 2.08
C GLN A 304 29.17 22.50 1.11
N GLY A 305 28.42 22.25 0.02
CA GLY A 305 28.73 21.18 -0.94
C GLY A 305 28.34 19.78 -0.45
N ILE A 306 27.28 19.67 0.37
CA ILE A 306 26.76 18.39 0.85
C ILE A 306 25.57 17.98 0.00
N PRO A 307 25.58 16.83 -0.69
CA PRO A 307 24.44 16.38 -1.47
C PRO A 307 23.27 15.99 -0.56
N VAL A 308 22.06 16.33 -0.98
CA VAL A 308 20.81 16.18 -0.22
C VAL A 308 19.82 15.33 -1.02
N LEU A 309 19.20 14.36 -0.34
CA LEU A 309 18.12 13.52 -0.86
C LEU A 309 16.82 13.76 -0.09
N PHE A 310 15.71 13.94 -0.80
CA PHE A 310 14.36 14.12 -0.26
C PHE A 310 13.65 12.76 -0.15
N ALA A 311 14.02 11.97 0.85
CA ALA A 311 13.51 10.61 1.05
C ALA A 311 12.21 10.53 1.88
N TYR A 312 11.35 11.55 1.83
CA TYR A 312 10.12 11.58 2.64
C TYR A 312 9.04 10.61 2.13
N ASP A 313 9.09 10.23 0.85
CA ASP A 313 8.24 9.22 0.20
C ASP A 313 8.72 7.77 0.47
N PHE A 314 9.91 7.66 1.06
CA PHE A 314 10.62 6.43 1.41
C PHE A 314 10.80 5.46 0.24
N ASP A 315 11.27 5.93 -0.92
CA ASP A 315 11.80 5.02 -1.94
C ASP A 315 13.08 4.32 -1.44
N MET A 316 12.94 3.04 -1.10
CA MET A 316 14.03 2.20 -0.62
C MET A 316 15.16 2.05 -1.65
N LEU A 317 14.85 2.06 -2.96
CA LEU A 317 15.87 1.86 -3.99
C LEU A 317 16.75 3.09 -4.12
N GLU A 318 16.14 4.26 -4.17
CA GLU A 318 16.82 5.56 -4.22
C GLU A 318 17.68 5.80 -2.97
N ILE A 319 17.10 5.60 -1.77
CA ILE A 319 17.84 5.70 -0.50
C ILE A 319 19.08 4.78 -0.51
N CYS A 320 18.90 3.52 -0.91
CA CYS A 320 20.00 2.56 -0.97
C CYS A 320 21.08 2.99 -1.97
N ARG A 321 20.71 3.48 -3.15
CA ARG A 321 21.65 3.96 -4.17
C ARG A 321 22.42 5.17 -3.70
N PHE A 322 21.75 6.17 -3.14
CA PHE A 322 22.36 7.37 -2.60
C PHE A 322 23.40 7.04 -1.52
N ILE A 323 23.02 6.24 -0.52
CA ILE A 323 23.93 5.84 0.56
C ILE A 323 25.11 5.01 0.02
N THR A 324 24.86 4.13 -0.94
CA THR A 324 25.92 3.34 -1.56
C THR A 324 26.90 4.25 -2.31
N ALA A 325 26.39 5.22 -3.07
CA ALA A 325 27.22 6.18 -3.79
C ALA A 325 28.07 7.01 -2.83
N LEU A 326 27.49 7.56 -1.75
CA LEU A 326 28.23 8.29 -0.72
C LEU A 326 29.38 7.47 -0.16
N ARG A 327 29.13 6.20 0.20
CA ARG A 327 30.17 5.30 0.71
C ARG A 327 31.27 5.03 -0.32
N MET A 328 30.91 4.80 -1.58
CA MET A 328 31.86 4.54 -2.66
C MET A 328 32.75 5.75 -2.95
N HIS A 329 32.17 6.96 -2.90
CA HIS A 329 32.89 8.22 -3.10
C HIS A 329 33.54 8.77 -1.83
N GLN A 330 33.39 8.09 -0.68
CA GLN A 330 33.90 8.54 0.63
C GLN A 330 33.38 9.93 1.01
N LEU A 331 32.12 10.20 0.65
CA LEU A 331 31.41 11.43 0.96
C LEU A 331 30.40 11.20 2.09
N THR A 332 29.94 12.31 2.67
CA THR A 332 28.77 12.34 3.54
C THR A 332 27.65 13.09 2.83
N GLY A 333 26.40 12.76 3.17
CA GLY A 333 25.22 13.41 2.61
C GLY A 333 24.20 13.79 3.67
N GLN A 334 23.13 14.42 3.23
CA GLN A 334 21.96 14.68 4.06
C GLN A 334 20.72 13.99 3.47
N ILE A 335 19.89 13.42 4.34
CA ILE A 335 18.56 12.92 3.98
C ILE A 335 17.49 13.75 4.70
N LEU A 336 16.51 14.21 3.95
CA LEU A 336 15.29 14.84 4.44
C LEU A 336 14.15 13.83 4.39
N CYS A 337 13.59 13.49 5.55
CA CYS A 337 12.50 12.51 5.66
C CYS A 337 11.50 12.92 6.75
N PHE A 338 10.41 12.19 6.94
CA PHE A 338 9.54 12.39 8.11
C PHE A 338 10.20 11.89 9.40
N ASP A 339 9.83 12.49 10.51
CA ASP A 339 10.28 12.13 11.87
C ASP A 339 10.22 10.62 12.17
N PHE A 340 9.13 9.95 11.80
CA PHE A 340 8.95 8.50 12.03
C PHE A 340 9.89 7.62 11.20
N GLN A 341 10.46 8.14 10.10
CA GLN A 341 11.35 7.42 9.19
C GLN A 341 12.82 7.48 9.64
N LYS A 342 13.19 8.52 10.41
CA LYS A 342 14.57 8.83 10.81
C LYS A 342 15.33 7.62 11.38
N ALA A 343 14.71 6.88 12.31
CA ALA A 343 15.38 5.79 12.99
C ALA A 343 15.82 4.68 12.02
N ALA A 344 14.95 4.30 11.07
CA ALA A 344 15.26 3.27 10.08
C ALA A 344 16.37 3.71 9.11
N ILE A 345 16.35 4.99 8.69
CA ILE A 345 17.39 5.54 7.81
C ILE A 345 18.75 5.53 8.52
N LEU A 346 18.83 6.03 9.76
CA LEU A 346 20.07 6.02 10.52
C LEU A 346 20.58 4.60 10.80
N GLU A 347 19.68 3.65 11.08
CA GLU A 347 20.05 2.25 11.27
C GLU A 347 20.69 1.65 10.01
N TYR A 348 20.19 1.98 8.83
CA TYR A 348 20.73 1.49 7.56
C TYR A 348 21.99 2.24 7.09
N ALA A 349 21.97 3.57 7.20
CA ALA A 349 22.99 4.46 6.65
C ALA A 349 24.23 4.61 7.54
N GLY A 350 24.05 4.54 8.86
CA GLY A 350 25.12 4.81 9.82
C GLY A 350 25.57 6.27 9.75
N ASP A 351 26.89 6.47 9.74
CA ASP A 351 27.57 7.77 9.68
C ASP A 351 27.66 8.38 8.27
N ALA A 352 27.26 7.65 7.23
CA ALA A 352 27.28 8.14 5.85
C ALA A 352 26.33 9.33 5.62
N VAL A 353 25.31 9.51 6.45
CA VAL A 353 24.31 10.57 6.28
C VAL A 353 23.96 11.26 7.59
N SER A 354 23.67 12.55 7.49
CA SER A 354 22.89 13.29 8.48
C SER A 354 21.40 13.26 8.11
N VAL A 355 20.51 13.29 9.10
CA VAL A 355 19.05 13.25 8.86
C VAL A 355 18.37 14.48 9.44
N SER A 356 17.66 15.20 8.57
CA SER A 356 16.77 16.31 8.90
C SER A 356 15.32 15.87 8.74
N THR A 357 14.46 16.23 9.68
CA THR A 357 13.11 15.65 9.76
C THR A 357 12.00 16.66 9.56
N ILE A 358 10.99 16.25 8.81
CA ILE A 358 9.67 16.87 8.71
C ILE A 358 8.80 16.31 9.84
N ASP A 359 8.28 17.19 10.69
CA ASP A 359 7.30 16.81 11.72
C ASP A 359 5.98 16.41 11.07
N LEU A 360 5.59 15.14 11.22
CA LEU A 360 4.44 14.59 10.52
C LEU A 360 3.13 15.27 10.95
N GLU A 361 2.98 15.61 12.23
CA GLU A 361 1.76 16.22 12.74
C GLU A 361 1.60 17.68 12.29
N LYS A 362 2.71 18.44 12.25
CA LYS A 362 2.71 19.78 11.63
C LYS A 362 2.40 19.70 10.14
N PHE A 363 2.97 18.73 9.44
CA PHE A 363 2.67 18.49 8.03
C PHE A 363 1.17 18.21 7.83
N LYS A 364 0.60 17.25 8.55
CA LYS A 364 -0.83 16.91 8.46
C LYS A 364 -1.72 18.13 8.69
N ARG A 365 -1.43 18.94 9.72
CA ARG A 365 -2.21 20.16 10.02
C ARG A 365 -2.18 21.20 8.91
N ARG A 366 -1.07 21.29 8.19
CA ARG A 366 -0.86 22.29 7.12
C ARG A 366 -1.43 21.84 5.78
N PHE A 367 -1.40 20.54 5.49
CA PHE A 367 -1.64 20.03 4.13
C PHE A 367 -2.86 19.09 3.98
N PHE A 368 -3.36 18.50 5.06
CA PHE A 368 -4.50 17.57 5.01
C PHE A 368 -5.81 18.12 5.56
N ASN A 369 -5.78 19.36 6.07
CA ASN A 369 -6.96 20.06 6.59
C ASN A 369 -7.59 20.96 5.53
#